data_AF-A0A4V5NE72-F1
#
_entry.id   AF-A0A4V5NE72-F1
#
_cell.length_a   1.000
_cell.length_b   1.000
_cell.length_c   1.000
_cell.angle_alpha   90.00
_cell.angle_beta   90.00
_cell.angle_gamma   90.00
#
_symmetry.space_group_name_H-M   'P 1'
#
loop_
_entity.id
_entity.type
_entity.pdbx_description
1 polymer ?
#
loop_
_entity_poly.entity_id
_entity_poly.type
_entity_poly.pdbx_seq_one_letter_code
_entity_poly.pdbx_strand_id
1 'polypeptide(L)'
;MELTGIMHGQRRIAGSTSKDAVRGQRRVNQQRKDRKSPQVTAKQSRRHLELLWLSRVCKTASHELGHCFGIDHCTYYACVMQGTAGLSEDARQPPYVCPVDTAKLLTATGADEMDWLRALLNFCERFGEDALFAAFAAWLRMRLAELGMGYMEE
;
A
#
# COMPACT_ATOMS: atom_id res chain seq x y z
N MET A 1 58.05 15.66 16.62
CA MET A 1 57.71 16.17 17.96
C MET A 1 56.28 16.68 17.85
N GLU A 2 55.25 16.13 18.46
CA GLU A 2 55.09 15.12 19.50
C GLU A 2 53.86 14.27 19.18
N LEU A 3 53.91 13.01 19.62
CA LEU A 3 52.81 12.06 19.64
C LEU A 3 52.11 12.13 20.99
N THR A 4 50.82 12.40 21.01
CA THR A 4 49.90 12.09 22.12
C THR A 4 48.60 11.61 21.47
N GLY A 5 48.17 10.35 21.52
CA GLY A 5 48.07 9.49 22.70
C GLY A 5 46.60 9.40 23.13
N ILE A 6 45.70 8.90 22.25
CA ILE A 6 44.28 8.69 22.59
C ILE A 6 44.08 7.20 22.90
N MET A 7 43.81 6.93 24.17
CA MET A 7 43.61 5.59 24.72
C MET A 7 42.34 4.93 24.15
N HIS A 8 42.50 3.71 23.64
CA HIS A 8 41.39 2.84 23.27
C HIS A 8 40.67 2.33 24.53
N GLY A 9 39.54 2.95 24.88
CA GLY A 9 38.61 2.42 25.87
C GLY A 9 37.81 1.24 25.30
N GLN A 10 38.36 0.02 25.37
CA GLN A 10 37.59 -1.20 25.12
C GLN A 10 36.54 -1.37 26.24
N ARG A 11 35.29 -0.98 25.96
CA ARG A 11 34.14 -1.43 26.74
C ARG A 11 34.00 -2.94 26.56
N ARG A 12 34.29 -3.71 27.62
CA ARG A 12 33.93 -5.13 27.71
C ARG A 12 32.41 -5.26 27.61
N ILE A 13 31.94 -5.75 26.47
CA ILE A 13 30.58 -6.22 26.28
C ILE A 13 30.47 -7.51 27.11
N ALA A 14 29.66 -7.49 28.18
CA ALA A 14 29.37 -8.68 28.95
C ALA A 14 28.70 -9.71 28.00
N GLY A 15 29.38 -10.83 27.76
CA GLY A 15 28.83 -11.92 26.97
C GLY A 15 27.58 -12.47 27.64
N SER A 16 26.43 -12.34 26.97
CA SER A 16 25.21 -13.01 27.39
C SER A 16 25.47 -14.52 27.39
N THR A 17 25.22 -15.18 28.52
CA THR A 17 25.44 -16.62 28.60
C THR A 17 24.37 -17.33 27.76
N SER A 18 24.72 -18.47 27.17
CA SER A 18 23.81 -19.32 26.38
C SER A 18 22.48 -19.62 27.09
N LYS A 19 22.46 -19.62 28.44
CA LYS A 19 21.26 -19.82 29.25
C LYS A 19 20.28 -18.63 29.20
N ASP A 20 20.77 -17.39 29.07
CA ASP A 20 19.95 -16.18 28.99
C ASP A 20 19.24 -16.08 27.63
N ALA A 21 19.93 -16.48 26.55
CA ALA A 21 19.37 -16.56 25.20
C ALA A 21 18.24 -17.61 25.11
N VAL A 22 18.45 -18.79 25.72
CA VAL A 22 17.45 -19.88 25.75
C VAL A 22 16.24 -19.50 26.61
N ARG A 23 16.43 -18.77 27.72
CA ARG A 23 15.34 -18.29 28.58
C ARG A 23 14.51 -17.19 27.90
N GLY A 24 15.14 -16.31 27.13
CA GLY A 24 14.49 -15.32 26.27
C GLY A 24 13.64 -15.97 25.17
N GLN A 25 14.18 -16.97 24.46
CA GLN A 25 13.45 -17.72 23.44
C GLN A 25 12.25 -18.50 24.00
N ARG A 26 12.37 -19.09 25.20
CA ARG A 26 11.22 -19.75 25.86
C ARG A 26 10.09 -18.78 26.20
N ARG A 27 10.39 -17.55 26.65
CA ARG A 27 9.37 -16.52 26.93
C ARG A 27 8.65 -16.04 25.66
N VAL A 28 9.40 -15.80 24.58
CA VAL A 28 8.81 -15.39 23.28
C VAL A 28 7.93 -16.49 22.69
N ASN A 29 8.35 -17.76 22.80
CA ASN A 29 7.56 -18.90 22.32
C ASN A 29 6.31 -19.19 23.18
N GLN A 30 6.36 -18.91 24.49
CA GLN A 30 5.19 -19.02 25.36
C GLN A 30 4.16 -17.92 25.02
N GLN A 31 4.59 -16.68 24.78
CA GLN A 31 3.70 -15.59 24.38
C GLN A 31 3.05 -15.80 22.99
N ARG A 32 3.69 -16.55 22.08
CA ARG A 32 3.08 -16.96 20.80
C ARG A 32 1.96 -17.99 20.97
N LYS A 33 2.00 -18.83 22.01
CA LYS A 33 1.01 -19.90 22.22
C LYS A 33 -0.35 -19.38 22.71
N ASP A 34 -0.38 -18.22 23.38
CA ASP A 34 -1.60 -17.72 24.02
C ASP A 34 -2.39 -16.72 23.16
N ARG A 35 -1.87 -16.35 21.97
CA ARG A 35 -2.61 -15.51 21.03
C ARG A 35 -3.62 -16.39 20.27
N LYS A 36 -4.82 -16.55 20.83
CA LYS A 36 -5.97 -17.12 20.10
C LYS A 36 -6.12 -16.38 18.79
N SER A 37 -5.89 -17.06 17.66
CA SER A 37 -6.16 -16.51 16.35
C SER A 37 -7.66 -16.16 16.26
N PRO A 38 -8.02 -15.00 15.68
CA PRO A 38 -9.42 -14.67 15.42
C PRO A 38 -10.06 -15.82 14.65
N GLN A 39 -11.15 -16.36 15.19
CA GLN A 39 -11.91 -17.44 14.55
C GLN A 39 -12.79 -16.80 13.46
N VAL A 40 -12.29 -16.78 12.22
CA VAL A 40 -13.05 -16.33 11.06
C VAL A 40 -14.06 -17.41 10.69
N THR A 41 -15.35 -17.07 10.63
CA THR A 41 -16.39 -18.04 10.20
C THR A 41 -16.22 -18.39 8.72
N ALA A 42 -16.67 -19.58 8.29
CA ALA A 42 -16.59 -20.00 6.88
C ALA A 42 -17.30 -19.02 5.91
N LYS A 43 -18.33 -18.31 6.38
CA LYS A 43 -19.02 -17.25 5.62
C LYS A 43 -18.17 -15.99 5.51
N GLN A 44 -17.52 -15.58 6.61
CA GLN A 44 -16.58 -14.44 6.60
C GLN A 44 -15.35 -14.74 5.72
N SER A 45 -14.85 -15.98 5.71
CA SER A 45 -13.73 -16.35 4.85
C SER A 45 -14.11 -16.31 3.36
N ARG A 46 -15.33 -16.74 2.99
CA ARG A 46 -15.80 -16.66 1.59
C ARG A 46 -15.94 -15.22 1.12
N ARG A 47 -16.61 -14.36 1.90
CA ARG A 47 -16.77 -12.93 1.58
C ARG A 47 -15.40 -12.24 1.43
N HIS A 48 -14.47 -12.54 2.33
CA HIS A 48 -13.12 -12.01 2.26
C HIS A 48 -12.39 -12.43 0.96
N LEU A 49 -12.52 -13.70 0.54
CA LEU A 49 -11.95 -14.17 -0.72
C LEU A 49 -12.61 -13.52 -1.95
N GLU A 50 -13.94 -13.34 -1.93
CA GLU A 50 -14.67 -12.65 -3.00
C GLU A 50 -14.22 -11.19 -3.15
N LEU A 51 -14.03 -10.49 -2.04
CA LEU A 51 -13.53 -9.11 -2.01
C LEU A 51 -12.07 -9.01 -2.47
N LEU A 52 -11.21 -9.91 -2.01
CA LEU A 52 -9.81 -9.98 -2.44
C LEU A 52 -9.69 -10.27 -3.94
N TRP A 53 -10.56 -11.15 -4.46
CA TRP A 53 -10.61 -11.42 -5.90
C TRP A 53 -11.06 -10.18 -6.66
N LEU A 54 -12.13 -9.51 -6.21
CA LEU A 54 -12.65 -8.31 -6.85
C LEU A 54 -11.61 -7.19 -6.87
N SER A 55 -10.92 -6.93 -5.76
CA SER A 55 -9.92 -5.84 -5.69
C SER A 55 -8.74 -6.08 -6.63
N ARG A 56 -8.26 -7.33 -6.75
CA ARG A 56 -7.22 -7.70 -7.72
C ARG A 56 -7.68 -7.58 -9.16
N VAL A 57 -8.90 -8.03 -9.46
CA VAL A 57 -9.47 -7.92 -10.81
C VAL A 57 -9.65 -6.46 -11.19
N CYS A 58 -10.21 -5.63 -10.31
CA CYS A 58 -10.36 -4.19 -10.58
C CYS A 58 -9.00 -3.53 -10.82
N LYS A 59 -7.99 -3.79 -9.98
CA LYS A 59 -6.65 -3.22 -10.15
C LYS A 59 -6.02 -3.62 -11.49
N THR A 60 -6.07 -4.91 -11.82
CA THR A 60 -5.51 -5.43 -13.09
C THR A 60 -6.29 -4.87 -14.28
N ALA A 61 -7.62 -4.87 -14.23
CA ALA A 61 -8.45 -4.33 -15.30
C ALA A 61 -8.19 -2.83 -15.51
N SER A 62 -8.01 -2.05 -14.44
CA SER A 62 -7.63 -0.64 -14.55
C SER A 62 -6.27 -0.44 -15.23
N HIS A 63 -5.29 -1.30 -14.96
CA HIS A 63 -3.99 -1.29 -15.64
C HIS A 63 -4.15 -1.56 -17.15
N GLU A 64 -4.84 -2.62 -17.52
CA GLU A 64 -5.04 -2.98 -18.93
C GLU A 64 -5.90 -1.94 -19.68
N LEU A 65 -6.88 -1.33 -19.00
CA LEU A 65 -7.64 -0.21 -19.58
C LEU A 65 -6.75 1.01 -19.83
N GLY A 66 -5.75 1.26 -18.98
CA GLY A 66 -4.75 2.31 -19.24
C GLY A 66 -3.98 2.06 -20.55
N HIS A 67 -3.59 0.81 -20.80
CA HIS A 67 -2.97 0.43 -22.08
C HIS A 67 -3.91 0.68 -23.28
N CYS A 68 -5.22 0.41 -23.14
CA CYS A 68 -6.21 0.75 -24.17
C CYS A 68 -6.31 2.25 -24.47
N PHE A 69 -5.96 3.12 -23.52
CA PHE A 69 -5.87 4.57 -23.72
C PHE A 69 -4.47 5.04 -24.16
N GLY A 70 -3.57 4.12 -24.53
CA GLY A 70 -2.22 4.43 -25.00
C GLY A 70 -1.24 4.81 -23.89
N ILE A 71 -1.54 4.47 -22.63
CA ILE A 71 -0.67 4.75 -21.49
C ILE A 71 0.25 3.55 -21.27
N ASP A 72 1.53 3.70 -21.59
CA ASP A 72 2.56 2.70 -21.29
C ASP A 72 2.85 2.58 -19.78
N HIS A 73 3.67 1.60 -19.42
CA HIS A 73 4.13 1.44 -18.03
C HIS A 73 4.73 2.73 -17.46
N CYS A 74 4.28 3.10 -16.26
CA CYS A 74 4.72 4.31 -15.58
C CYS A 74 5.94 4.05 -14.69
N THR A 75 6.93 4.93 -14.79
CA THR A 75 8.15 4.92 -13.96
C THR A 75 8.32 6.20 -13.12
N TYR A 76 7.40 7.15 -13.25
CA TYR A 76 7.53 8.49 -12.64
C TYR A 76 7.19 8.49 -11.15
N TYR A 77 6.08 7.85 -10.78
CA TYR A 77 5.53 7.85 -9.43
C TYR A 77 4.93 6.48 -9.11
N ALA A 78 4.50 6.29 -7.86
CA ALA A 78 3.63 5.18 -7.52
C ALA A 78 2.34 5.29 -8.35
N CYS A 79 2.01 4.25 -9.11
CA CYS A 79 0.89 4.27 -10.06
C CYS A 79 0.38 2.86 -10.36
N VAL A 80 -0.92 2.73 -10.60
CA VAL A 80 -1.52 1.49 -11.12
C VAL A 80 -0.93 1.07 -12.47
N MET A 81 -0.38 2.02 -13.23
CA MET A 81 0.32 1.76 -14.50
C MET A 81 1.77 1.31 -14.34
N GLN A 82 2.29 1.12 -13.12
CA GLN A 82 3.64 0.56 -12.97
C GLN A 82 3.71 -0.86 -13.53
N GLY A 83 4.79 -1.17 -14.27
CA GLY A 83 5.05 -2.54 -14.71
C GLY A 83 5.22 -3.50 -13.53
N THR A 84 4.73 -4.73 -13.67
CA THR A 84 4.81 -5.77 -12.64
C THR A 84 5.42 -7.05 -13.20
N ALA A 85 6.41 -7.62 -12.50
CA ALA A 85 7.04 -8.89 -12.84
C ALA A 85 6.46 -10.08 -12.04
N GLY A 86 5.48 -9.85 -11.15
CA GLY A 86 4.82 -10.92 -10.42
C GLY A 86 3.87 -10.46 -9.29
N LEU A 87 3.17 -11.42 -8.69
CA LEU A 87 2.14 -11.15 -7.67
C LEU A 87 2.64 -10.38 -6.43
N SER A 88 3.90 -10.58 -6.04
CA SER A 88 4.47 -9.86 -4.89
C SER A 88 4.73 -8.39 -5.18
N GLU A 89 5.03 -8.05 -6.43
CA GLU A 89 5.22 -6.68 -6.88
C GLU A 89 3.87 -6.01 -7.12
N ASP A 90 2.94 -6.70 -7.79
CA ASP A 90 1.56 -6.24 -7.98
C ASP A 90 0.90 -5.85 -6.64
N ALA A 91 1.07 -6.66 -5.60
CA ALA A 91 0.50 -6.37 -4.28
C ALA A 91 1.05 -5.10 -3.60
N ARG A 92 2.18 -4.55 -4.05
CA ARG A 92 2.80 -3.33 -3.49
C ARG A 92 2.44 -2.07 -4.26
N GLN A 93 1.98 -2.20 -5.50
CA GLN A 93 1.62 -1.07 -6.32
C GLN A 93 0.26 -0.49 -5.87
N PRO A 94 0.09 0.84 -5.96
CA PRO A 94 -1.16 1.46 -5.58
C PRO A 94 -2.29 1.19 -6.59
N PRO A 95 -3.56 1.35 -6.18
CA PRO A 95 -4.70 1.29 -7.08
C PRO A 95 -5.00 2.62 -7.79
N TYR A 96 -4.29 3.70 -7.46
CA TYR A 96 -4.50 5.03 -8.04
C TYR A 96 -3.62 5.30 -9.27
N VAL A 97 -4.08 6.21 -10.12
CA VAL A 97 -3.31 6.77 -11.24
C VAL A 97 -2.51 7.97 -10.73
N CYS A 98 -1.23 8.10 -11.13
CA CYS A 98 -0.40 9.23 -10.69
C CYS A 98 -0.74 10.50 -11.49
N PRO A 99 -0.35 11.71 -11.04
CA PRO A 99 -0.71 12.96 -11.72
C PRO A 99 -0.34 13.00 -13.21
N VAL A 100 0.79 12.38 -13.60
CA VAL A 100 1.23 12.30 -15.01
C VAL A 100 0.23 11.48 -15.84
N ASP A 101 -0.15 10.31 -15.36
CA ASP A 101 -1.06 9.43 -16.09
C ASP A 101 -2.52 9.86 -15.95
N THR A 102 -2.88 10.60 -14.88
CA THR A 102 -4.16 11.28 -14.75
C THR A 102 -4.30 12.30 -15.88
N ALA A 103 -3.29 13.15 -16.12
CA ALA A 103 -3.33 14.11 -17.23
C ALA A 103 -3.51 13.41 -18.60
N LYS A 104 -2.81 12.28 -18.83
CA LYS A 104 -3.00 11.47 -20.04
C LYS A 104 -4.42 10.91 -20.15
N LEU A 105 -4.93 10.33 -19.07
CA LEU A 105 -6.26 9.72 -19.02
C LEU A 105 -7.36 10.75 -19.27
N LEU A 106 -7.29 11.91 -18.63
CA LEU A 106 -8.26 13.00 -18.83
C LEU A 106 -8.17 13.54 -20.27
N THR A 107 -6.97 13.65 -20.84
CA THR A 107 -6.79 14.02 -22.26
C THR A 107 -7.43 12.99 -23.20
N ALA A 108 -7.24 11.69 -22.94
CA ALA A 108 -7.76 10.63 -23.79
C ALA A 108 -9.28 10.45 -23.68
N THR A 109 -9.87 10.76 -22.52
CA THR A 109 -11.29 10.51 -22.22
C THR A 109 -12.17 11.75 -22.29
N GLY A 110 -11.58 12.95 -22.13
CA GLY A 110 -12.31 14.20 -21.95
C GLY A 110 -13.11 14.26 -20.63
N ALA A 111 -12.83 13.37 -19.67
CA ALA A 111 -13.51 13.34 -18.39
C ALA A 111 -13.15 14.54 -17.52
N ASP A 112 -14.09 14.94 -16.65
CA ASP A 112 -13.80 15.86 -15.54
C ASP A 112 -13.14 15.10 -14.39
N GLU A 113 -12.02 15.62 -13.86
CA GLU A 113 -11.24 14.95 -12.81
C GLU A 113 -12.07 14.78 -11.54
N MET A 114 -12.84 15.79 -11.14
CA MET A 114 -13.61 15.77 -9.89
C MET A 114 -14.75 14.74 -9.97
N ASP A 115 -15.48 14.71 -11.07
CA ASP A 115 -16.56 13.75 -11.26
C ASP A 115 -16.04 12.32 -11.37
N TRP A 116 -14.90 12.11 -12.05
CA TRP A 116 -14.24 10.82 -12.11
C TRP A 116 -13.79 10.34 -10.71
N LEU A 117 -13.14 11.19 -9.93
CA LEU A 117 -12.68 10.85 -8.58
C LEU A 117 -13.85 10.60 -7.63
N ARG A 118 -14.94 11.36 -7.72
CA ARG A 118 -16.18 11.11 -6.95
C ARG A 118 -16.80 9.76 -7.30
N ALA A 119 -16.87 9.42 -8.58
CA ALA A 119 -17.38 8.12 -9.01
C ALA A 119 -16.53 6.96 -8.47
N LEU A 120 -15.20 7.09 -8.50
CA LEU A 120 -14.29 6.12 -7.90
C LEU A 120 -14.47 6.02 -6.39
N LEU A 121 -14.65 7.14 -5.69
CA LEU A 121 -14.85 7.15 -4.24
C LEU A 121 -16.13 6.40 -3.87
N ASN A 122 -17.24 6.71 -4.55
CA ASN A 122 -18.52 6.03 -4.36
C ASN A 122 -18.43 4.52 -4.61
N PHE A 123 -17.65 4.11 -5.62
CA PHE A 123 -17.39 2.69 -5.87
C PHE A 123 -16.62 2.04 -4.71
N CYS A 124 -15.52 2.66 -4.26
CA CYS A 124 -14.68 2.11 -3.21
C CYS A 124 -15.43 1.99 -1.87
N GLU A 125 -16.30 2.95 -1.54
CA GLU A 125 -17.09 2.93 -0.30
C GLU A 125 -18.06 1.75 -0.22
N ARG A 126 -18.56 1.25 -1.37
CA ARG A 126 -19.40 0.04 -1.41
C ARG A 126 -18.66 -1.25 -1.02
N PHE A 127 -17.33 -1.23 -1.10
CA PHE A 127 -16.47 -2.40 -0.86
C PHE A 127 -15.38 -2.13 0.19
N GLY A 128 -15.58 -1.14 1.08
CA GLY A 128 -14.62 -0.73 2.11
C GLY A 128 -14.26 -1.79 3.16
N GLU A 129 -14.89 -2.97 3.11
CA GLU A 129 -14.45 -4.16 3.84
C GLU A 129 -13.07 -4.68 3.36
N ASP A 130 -12.75 -4.45 2.08
CA ASP A 130 -11.45 -4.79 1.48
C ASP A 130 -10.40 -3.71 1.76
N ALA A 131 -9.19 -4.13 2.09
CA ALA A 131 -8.12 -3.20 2.47
C ALA A 131 -7.68 -2.27 1.32
N LEU A 132 -7.68 -2.76 0.07
CA LEU A 132 -7.30 -1.95 -1.09
C LEU A 132 -8.36 -0.88 -1.36
N PHE A 133 -9.65 -1.25 -1.38
CA PHE A 133 -10.72 -0.27 -1.57
C PHE A 133 -10.83 0.73 -0.41
N ALA A 134 -10.65 0.29 0.84
CA ALA A 134 -10.62 1.19 1.99
C ALA A 134 -9.47 2.21 1.92
N ALA A 135 -8.26 1.75 1.60
CA ALA A 135 -7.10 2.61 1.43
C ALA A 135 -7.27 3.57 0.25
N PHE A 136 -7.83 3.09 -0.87
CA PHE A 136 -8.06 3.93 -2.04
C PHE A 136 -9.12 5.00 -1.77
N ALA A 137 -10.22 4.67 -1.09
CA ALA A 137 -11.21 5.64 -0.66
C ALA A 137 -10.60 6.74 0.22
N ALA A 138 -9.70 6.37 1.15
CA ALA A 138 -9.00 7.36 1.98
C ALA A 138 -8.13 8.30 1.13
N TRP A 139 -7.39 7.76 0.16
CA TRP A 139 -6.59 8.56 -0.79
C TRP A 139 -7.46 9.50 -1.63
N LEU A 140 -8.58 9.00 -2.16
CA LEU A 140 -9.51 9.77 -3.00
C LEU A 140 -10.12 10.97 -2.26
N ARG A 141 -10.47 10.80 -0.97
CA ARG A 141 -10.98 11.91 -0.15
C ARG A 141 -9.96 13.04 0.00
N MET A 142 -8.70 12.69 0.21
CA MET A 142 -7.63 13.70 0.29
C MET A 142 -7.44 14.39 -1.05
N ARG A 143 -7.40 13.63 -2.16
CA ARG A 143 -7.24 14.19 -3.50
C ARG A 143 -8.37 15.15 -3.89
N LEU A 144 -9.62 14.78 -3.58
CA LEU A 144 -10.78 15.64 -3.80
C LEU A 144 -10.72 16.92 -2.96
N ALA A 145 -10.22 16.84 -1.71
CA ALA A 145 -10.06 18.00 -0.86
C ALA A 145 -8.98 18.96 -1.40
N GLU A 146 -7.84 18.42 -1.86
CA GLU A 146 -6.77 19.22 -2.50
C GLU A 146 -7.28 19.98 -3.73
N LEU A 147 -7.99 19.29 -4.63
CA LEU A 147 -8.57 19.93 -5.80
C LEU A 147 -9.62 20.98 -5.42
N GLY A 148 -10.50 20.68 -4.46
CA GLY A 148 -11.50 21.61 -3.97
C GLY A 148 -10.92 22.87 -3.31
N MET A 149 -9.72 22.79 -2.72
CA MET A 149 -8.98 23.96 -2.22
C MET A 149 -8.35 24.77 -3.35
N GLY A 150 -7.77 24.10 -4.35
CA GLY A 150 -7.14 24.77 -5.51
C GLY A 150 -8.12 25.63 -6.33
N TYR A 151 -9.38 25.23 -6.44
CA TYR A 151 -10.42 26.03 -7.13
C TYR A 151 -10.90 27.27 -6.36
N MET A 152 -10.50 27.48 -5.10
CA MET A 152 -10.82 28.71 -4.35
C MET A 152 -9.69 29.75 -4.35
N GLU A 153 -8.55 29.44 -4.97
CA GLU A 153 -7.37 30.32 -5.03
C GLU A 153 -7.14 30.96 -6.41
N GLU A 154 -7.96 30.63 -7.42
CA GLU A 154 -8.02 31.26 -8.75
C GLU A 154 -9.31 32.09 -8.96
#